data_AF-E4WZN4-F1
#
_entry.id   AF-E4WZN4-F1
#
_cell.length_a   1.000
_cell.length_b   1.000
_cell.length_c   1.000
_cell.angle_alpha   90.00
_cell.angle_beta   90.00
_cell.angle_gamma   90.00
#
_symmetry.space_group_name_H-M   'P 1'
#
loop_
_entity.id
_entity.type
_entity.pdbx_description
1 polymer ?
#
loop_
_entity_poly.entity_id
_entity_poly.type
_entity_poly.pdbx_seq_one_letter_code
_entity_poly.pdbx_strand_id
1 'polypeptide(L)'
;MSLDLSIFQDAAQYLRMSEEKKMEIMAKQIALAKTIGGPKPVWVPTPEDPDLGYTRGLWSETKAGMAQLVRDDNGETYAVKEDDVMECNPPKYHQCEDMANLTYLNEASVLDVLRSRYTEFLIYTYSGLFCVTVNPYKMLPVYAMYCIDAYRGRKRNEMPPHLYAVADTAYQQMLTYRENQSMLITGESGAGKTVNTKKVIQYFALVAAAGAPAGKANAKSAKDMSLEDKIVSANPALEAFGNAKTTRNDNSSRFAFHILGFSEEQIDGIWKISAAILHHMNMEFRNKQREEQAEADGTDNADKCCFLLGLNSSEFLKYIYRQPGPLLQGCPC
;
A
#
# COMPACT_ATOMS: atom_id res chain seq x y z
N MET A 1 11.12 22.23 -21.67
CA MET A 1 10.68 21.22 -22.67
C MET A 1 9.50 20.50 -22.07
N SER A 2 8.38 20.38 -22.80
CA SER A 2 7.28 19.51 -22.40
C SER A 2 7.77 18.08 -22.35
N LEU A 3 7.45 17.34 -21.29
CA LEU A 3 7.76 15.92 -21.16
C LEU A 3 7.08 15.15 -22.29
N ASP A 4 7.83 14.37 -23.06
CA ASP A 4 7.26 13.43 -24.01
C ASP A 4 6.72 12.21 -23.25
N LEU A 5 5.40 12.04 -23.25
CA LEU A 5 4.73 10.93 -22.57
C LEU A 5 4.89 9.58 -23.29
N SER A 6 5.38 9.57 -24.53
CA SER A 6 5.59 8.34 -25.30
C SER A 6 6.58 7.38 -24.63
N ILE A 7 7.50 7.91 -23.80
CA ILE A 7 8.47 7.13 -23.02
C ILE A 7 7.79 6.15 -22.04
N PHE A 8 6.53 6.41 -21.68
CA PHE A 8 5.75 5.56 -20.77
C PHE A 8 4.86 4.56 -21.49
N GLN A 9 4.88 4.50 -22.83
CA GLN A 9 4.14 3.50 -23.61
C GLN A 9 2.65 3.42 -23.18
N ASP A 10 2.15 2.22 -22.89
CA ASP A 10 0.78 1.96 -22.44
C ASP A 10 0.47 2.47 -21.02
N ALA A 11 1.48 2.85 -20.24
CA ALA A 11 1.32 3.48 -18.93
C ALA A 11 1.04 4.99 -18.99
N ALA A 12 1.29 5.65 -20.13
CA ALA A 12 1.16 7.10 -20.27
C ALA A 12 -0.22 7.61 -19.82
N GLN A 13 -1.29 6.92 -20.23
CA GLN A 13 -2.68 7.25 -19.90
C GLN A 13 -2.99 7.19 -18.39
N TYR A 14 -2.21 6.44 -17.62
CA TYR A 14 -2.39 6.27 -16.17
C TYR A 14 -1.47 7.16 -15.34
N LEU A 15 -0.62 7.96 -15.99
CA LEU A 15 0.34 8.85 -15.32
C LEU A 15 -0.03 10.32 -15.48
N ARG A 16 -0.45 10.73 -16.68
CA ARG A 16 -0.82 12.13 -16.95
C ARG A 16 -1.95 12.19 -17.98
N MET A 17 -2.92 13.06 -17.71
CA MET A 17 -4.00 13.37 -18.65
C MET A 17 -3.44 14.02 -19.93
N SER A 18 -4.01 13.69 -21.10
CA SER A 18 -3.64 14.34 -22.34
C SER A 18 -4.01 15.83 -22.34
N GLU A 19 -3.20 16.66 -22.99
CA GLU A 19 -3.48 18.10 -23.06
C GLU A 19 -4.81 18.40 -23.77
N GLU A 20 -5.20 17.58 -24.74
CA GLU A 20 -6.50 17.68 -25.42
C GLU A 20 -7.67 17.51 -24.45
N LYS A 21 -7.66 16.45 -23.62
CA LYS A 21 -8.69 16.18 -22.63
C LYS A 21 -8.72 17.25 -21.55
N LYS A 22 -7.55 17.75 -21.15
CA LYS A 22 -7.41 18.86 -20.19
C LYS A 22 -8.04 20.15 -20.74
N MET A 23 -7.80 20.47 -22.00
CA MET A 23 -8.38 21.64 -22.67
C MET A 23 -9.89 21.50 -22.85
N GLU A 24 -10.38 20.30 -23.19
CA GLU A 24 -11.81 20.02 -23.30
C GLU A 24 -12.53 20.20 -21.95
N ILE A 25 -11.98 19.66 -20.86
CA ILE A 25 -12.54 19.81 -19.52
C ILE A 25 -12.53 21.28 -19.09
N MET A 26 -11.43 21.98 -19.34
CA MET A 26 -11.33 23.41 -19.03
C MET A 26 -12.39 24.22 -19.79
N ALA A 27 -12.58 23.93 -21.09
CA ALA A 27 -13.61 24.57 -21.91
C ALA A 27 -15.03 24.27 -21.40
N LYS A 28 -15.33 23.01 -21.04
CA LYS A 28 -16.63 22.62 -20.46
C LYS A 28 -16.91 23.32 -19.14
N GLN A 29 -15.93 23.40 -18.25
CA GLN A 29 -16.09 24.08 -16.95
C GLN A 29 -16.24 25.59 -17.10
N ILE A 30 -15.50 26.21 -18.03
CA ILE A 30 -15.67 27.64 -18.34
C ILE A 30 -17.04 27.90 -18.98
N ALA A 31 -17.51 27.02 -19.86
CA ALA A 31 -18.84 27.12 -20.46
C ALA A 31 -19.92 27.02 -19.37
N LEU A 32 -19.85 26.00 -18.50
CA LEU A 32 -20.77 25.82 -17.37
C LEU A 32 -20.84 27.07 -16.47
N ALA A 33 -19.69 27.68 -16.18
CA ALA A 33 -19.62 28.92 -15.39
C ALA A 33 -20.22 30.14 -16.11
N LYS A 34 -20.34 30.13 -17.45
CA LYS A 34 -20.93 31.23 -18.25
C LYS A 34 -22.43 31.07 -18.49
N THR A 35 -22.93 29.84 -18.65
CA THR A 35 -24.36 29.58 -18.91
C THR A 35 -25.23 29.93 -17.71
N ILE A 36 -24.64 29.94 -16.53
CA ILE A 36 -25.28 30.29 -15.27
C ILE A 36 -24.81 31.71 -14.93
N GLY A 37 -25.62 32.72 -15.25
CA GLY A 37 -25.32 34.15 -15.04
C GLY A 37 -25.28 34.59 -13.56
N GLY A 38 -24.46 33.91 -12.76
CA GLY A 38 -24.36 33.97 -11.30
C GLY A 38 -24.53 32.56 -10.75
N PRO A 39 -23.66 32.00 -9.89
CA PRO A 39 -22.74 32.64 -8.93
C PRO A 39 -21.40 31.87 -8.67
N LYS A 40 -20.69 32.17 -7.55
CA LYS A 40 -19.41 31.53 -7.15
C LYS A 40 -19.59 30.02 -6.90
N PRO A 41 -18.80 29.12 -7.54
CA PRO A 41 -18.85 27.69 -7.23
C PRO A 41 -18.30 27.45 -5.82
N VAL A 42 -19.02 26.64 -5.06
CA VAL A 42 -18.70 26.30 -3.68
C VAL A 42 -18.87 24.80 -3.43
N TRP A 43 -18.13 24.30 -2.44
CA TRP A 43 -18.30 22.97 -1.89
C TRP A 43 -19.23 23.03 -0.69
N VAL A 44 -20.12 22.05 -0.61
CA VAL A 44 -21.01 21.86 0.53
C VAL A 44 -20.94 20.42 1.02
N PRO A 45 -21.03 20.18 2.34
CA PRO A 45 -21.18 18.83 2.87
C PRO A 45 -22.45 18.18 2.33
N THR A 46 -22.44 16.85 2.19
CA THR A 46 -23.61 16.08 1.74
C THR A 46 -24.08 15.17 2.88
N PRO A 47 -24.93 15.64 3.82
CA PRO A 47 -25.36 14.82 4.96
C PRO A 47 -26.20 13.61 4.53
N GLU A 48 -26.88 13.73 3.39
CA GLU A 48 -27.79 12.72 2.84
C GLU A 48 -27.04 11.54 2.20
N ASP A 49 -25.80 11.75 1.75
CA ASP A 49 -24.92 10.72 1.22
C ASP A 49 -23.53 10.83 1.90
N PRO A 50 -23.35 10.12 3.03
CA PRO A 50 -22.09 10.11 3.77
C PRO A 50 -20.90 9.62 2.93
N ASP A 51 -21.14 8.82 1.88
CA ASP A 51 -20.08 8.26 1.05
C ASP A 51 -19.53 9.30 0.07
N LEU A 52 -20.35 10.26 -0.35
CA LEU A 52 -19.92 11.40 -1.17
C LEU A 52 -19.12 12.43 -0.34
N GLY A 53 -19.47 12.64 0.92
CA GLY A 53 -18.83 13.59 1.84
C GLY A 53 -19.11 15.06 1.49
N TYR A 54 -18.69 15.49 0.30
CA TYR A 54 -18.88 16.84 -0.24
C TYR A 54 -19.42 16.79 -1.66
N THR A 55 -20.30 17.74 -2.00
CA THR A 55 -20.81 17.98 -3.35
C THR A 55 -20.57 19.41 -3.80
N ARG A 56 -20.51 19.61 -5.12
CA ARG A 56 -20.35 20.92 -5.72
C ARG A 56 -21.72 21.58 -5.83
N GLY A 57 -21.77 22.88 -5.54
CA GLY A 57 -22.94 23.67 -5.88
C GLY A 57 -22.62 25.13 -6.16
N LEU A 58 -23.70 25.88 -6.36
CA LEU A 58 -23.67 27.26 -6.82
C LEU A 58 -24.32 28.15 -5.76
N TRP A 59 -23.52 29.02 -5.14
CA TRP A 59 -23.93 29.95 -4.08
C TRP A 59 -24.89 31.06 -4.55
N SER A 60 -26.20 31.10 -4.25
CA SER A 60 -27.01 32.24 -4.73
C SER A 60 -27.00 33.50 -3.83
N GLU A 61 -27.52 33.44 -2.58
CA GLU A 61 -27.66 34.61 -1.68
C GLU A 61 -27.66 34.21 -0.19
N THR A 62 -27.15 35.08 0.70
CA THR A 62 -27.28 34.90 2.16
C THR A 62 -28.61 35.47 2.67
N LYS A 63 -29.42 34.67 3.38
CA LYS A 63 -30.60 35.15 4.12
C LYS A 63 -30.53 34.71 5.57
N ALA A 64 -30.57 35.70 6.48
CA ALA A 64 -30.59 35.49 7.94
C ALA A 64 -29.45 34.62 8.51
N GLY A 65 -28.23 34.74 7.98
CA GLY A 65 -27.04 34.00 8.47
C GLY A 65 -26.97 32.52 8.08
N MET A 66 -27.84 32.07 7.18
CA MET A 66 -27.79 30.75 6.55
C MET A 66 -27.54 30.94 5.05
N ALA A 67 -26.65 30.15 4.47
CA ALA A 67 -26.44 30.08 3.02
C ALA A 67 -27.69 29.44 2.41
N GLN A 68 -28.63 30.28 1.98
CA GLN A 68 -29.86 29.79 1.41
C GLN A 68 -29.64 29.67 -0.09
N LEU A 69 -29.73 28.44 -0.57
CA LEU A 69 -29.77 28.03 -1.96
C LEU A 69 -28.39 27.79 -2.58
N VAL A 70 -27.85 26.62 -2.28
CA VAL A 70 -26.80 25.99 -3.08
C VAL A 70 -27.51 25.10 -4.10
N ARG A 71 -27.41 25.47 -5.38
CA ARG A 71 -27.95 24.64 -6.46
C ARG A 71 -26.96 23.53 -6.81
N ASP A 72 -27.38 22.28 -6.74
CA ASP A 72 -26.56 21.14 -7.19
C ASP A 72 -26.60 21.00 -8.73
N ASP A 73 -25.82 20.06 -9.27
CA ASP A 73 -25.80 19.79 -10.72
C ASP A 73 -27.16 19.25 -11.25
N ASN A 74 -28.07 18.78 -10.39
CA ASN A 74 -29.42 18.32 -10.73
C ASN A 74 -30.47 19.44 -10.70
N GLY A 75 -30.10 20.61 -10.19
CA GLY A 75 -30.95 21.77 -10.07
C GLY A 75 -31.77 21.82 -8.79
N GLU A 76 -31.55 20.91 -7.85
CA GLU A 76 -32.09 20.95 -6.49
C GLU A 76 -31.40 22.02 -5.66
N THR A 77 -32.05 22.46 -4.59
CA THR A 77 -31.60 23.62 -3.85
C THR A 77 -31.63 23.36 -2.35
N TYR A 78 -30.48 23.52 -1.70
CA TYR A 78 -30.31 23.19 -0.28
C TYR A 78 -29.99 24.43 0.55
N ALA A 79 -30.44 24.43 1.81
CA ALA A 79 -30.07 25.42 2.81
C ALA A 79 -28.92 24.85 3.65
N VAL A 80 -27.76 25.50 3.60
CA VAL A 80 -26.53 25.09 4.29
C VAL A 80 -26.09 26.23 5.22
N LYS A 81 -25.37 25.94 6.31
CA LYS A 81 -24.80 27.02 7.12
C LYS A 81 -23.65 27.67 6.36
N GLU A 82 -23.49 28.98 6.50
CA GLU A 82 -22.40 29.70 5.83
C GLU A 82 -21.01 29.16 6.20
N ASP A 83 -20.82 28.78 7.47
CA ASP A 83 -19.55 28.21 7.98
C ASP A 83 -19.20 26.84 7.36
N ASP A 84 -20.21 26.11 6.86
CA ASP A 84 -20.01 24.79 6.24
C ASP A 84 -19.69 24.91 4.74
N VAL A 85 -19.77 26.11 4.16
CA VAL A 85 -19.53 26.36 2.74
C VAL A 85 -18.04 26.62 2.50
N MET A 86 -17.42 25.85 1.61
CA MET A 86 -16.00 26.00 1.27
C MET A 86 -15.81 26.50 -0.17
N GLU A 87 -14.77 27.26 -0.46
CA GLU A 87 -14.51 27.69 -1.83
C GLU A 87 -14.05 26.58 -2.77
N CYS A 88 -14.54 26.61 -4.02
CA CYS A 88 -14.00 25.80 -5.09
C CYS A 88 -12.76 26.43 -5.72
N ASN A 89 -11.79 25.57 -6.06
CA ASN A 89 -10.66 25.96 -6.87
C ASN A 89 -11.07 26.22 -8.34
N PRO A 90 -10.44 27.19 -9.02
CA PRO A 90 -10.69 27.42 -10.44
C PRO A 90 -10.38 26.19 -11.32
N PRO A 91 -11.04 26.05 -12.49
CA PRO A 91 -10.85 24.93 -13.43
C PRO A 91 -9.42 24.56 -13.79
N LYS A 92 -8.49 25.53 -13.76
CA LYS A 92 -7.07 25.31 -14.05
C LYS A 92 -6.40 24.32 -13.09
N TYR A 93 -6.98 24.09 -11.91
CA TYR A 93 -6.48 23.16 -10.89
C TYR A 93 -7.11 21.77 -10.98
N HIS A 94 -8.01 21.54 -11.93
CA HIS A 94 -8.62 20.23 -12.13
C HIS A 94 -7.54 19.15 -12.35
N GLN A 95 -7.62 18.06 -11.57
CA GLN A 95 -6.64 16.97 -11.57
C GLN A 95 -5.18 17.43 -11.42
N CYS A 96 -4.92 18.51 -10.68
CA CYS A 96 -3.55 18.98 -10.44
C CYS A 96 -2.65 17.86 -9.90
N GLU A 97 -1.39 17.89 -10.30
CA GLU A 97 -0.42 16.85 -9.93
C GLU A 97 0.12 17.02 -8.50
N ASP A 98 0.11 18.25 -7.99
CA ASP A 98 0.50 18.58 -6.62
C ASP A 98 -0.54 19.51 -6.01
N MET A 99 -1.27 18.98 -5.02
CA MET A 99 -2.36 19.67 -4.32
C MET A 99 -1.87 20.83 -3.45
N ALA A 100 -0.57 20.92 -3.14
CA ALA A 100 -0.02 22.08 -2.45
C ALA A 100 -0.08 23.36 -3.30
N ASN A 101 -0.34 23.25 -4.62
CA ASN A 101 -0.50 24.39 -5.51
C ASN A 101 -1.94 24.92 -5.57
N LEU A 102 -2.90 24.28 -4.90
CA LEU A 102 -4.29 24.74 -4.85
C LEU A 102 -4.36 26.14 -4.22
N THR A 103 -5.30 26.96 -4.72
CA THR A 103 -5.55 28.28 -4.12
C THR A 103 -6.32 28.12 -2.80
N TYR A 104 -7.36 27.29 -2.81
CA TYR A 104 -8.14 26.96 -1.63
C TYR A 104 -7.76 25.56 -1.16
N LEU A 105 -7.08 25.47 -0.03
CA LEU A 105 -6.66 24.20 0.57
C LEU A 105 -7.70 23.79 1.63
N ASN A 106 -8.79 23.21 1.17
CA ASN A 106 -9.87 22.67 2.01
C ASN A 106 -10.10 21.18 1.72
N GLU A 107 -10.77 20.49 2.65
CA GLU A 107 -10.99 19.03 2.58
C GLU A 107 -11.72 18.64 1.29
N ALA A 108 -12.75 19.39 0.91
CA ALA A 108 -13.52 19.14 -0.30
C ALA A 108 -12.68 19.23 -1.58
N SER A 109 -11.78 20.22 -1.68
CA SER A 109 -10.90 20.36 -2.85
C SER A 109 -9.86 19.25 -2.94
N VAL A 110 -9.30 18.82 -1.80
CA VAL A 110 -8.37 17.68 -1.76
C VAL A 110 -9.08 16.39 -2.19
N LEU A 111 -10.28 16.17 -1.65
CA LEU A 111 -11.11 15.01 -1.99
C LEU A 111 -11.48 15.01 -3.48
N ASP A 112 -11.87 16.15 -4.05
CA ASP A 112 -12.22 16.29 -5.47
C ASP A 112 -11.03 15.98 -6.39
N VAL A 113 -9.83 16.49 -6.08
CA VAL A 113 -8.64 16.19 -6.88
C VAL A 113 -8.32 14.70 -6.83
N LEU A 114 -8.33 14.09 -5.64
CA LEU A 114 -8.06 12.66 -5.51
C LEU A 114 -9.12 11.81 -6.22
N ARG A 115 -10.41 12.15 -6.06
CA ARG A 115 -11.54 11.45 -6.70
C ARG A 115 -11.48 11.57 -8.21
N SER A 116 -11.33 12.79 -8.75
CA SER A 116 -11.28 13.04 -10.19
C SER A 116 -10.07 12.38 -10.84
N ARG A 117 -8.90 12.38 -10.19
CA ARG A 117 -7.73 11.65 -10.68
C ARG A 117 -7.97 10.14 -10.65
N TYR A 118 -8.56 9.63 -9.58
CA TYR A 118 -8.85 8.21 -9.42
C TYR A 118 -9.86 7.68 -10.45
N THR A 119 -10.88 8.47 -10.84
CA THR A 119 -11.83 8.06 -11.90
C THR A 119 -11.16 7.84 -13.25
N GLU A 120 -10.00 8.47 -13.48
CA GLU A 120 -9.17 8.28 -14.67
C GLU A 120 -8.03 7.28 -14.44
N PHE A 121 -8.04 6.55 -13.32
CA PHE A 121 -6.98 5.65 -12.88
C PHE A 121 -5.60 6.32 -12.69
N LEU A 122 -5.57 7.64 -12.47
CA LEU A 122 -4.38 8.38 -12.06
C LEU A 122 -4.17 8.21 -10.53
N ILE A 123 -3.56 7.10 -10.14
CA ILE A 123 -3.52 6.68 -8.73
C ILE A 123 -2.55 7.45 -7.84
N TYR A 124 -1.61 8.19 -8.42
CA TYR A 124 -0.60 8.97 -7.71
C TYR A 124 -0.89 10.45 -7.80
N THR A 125 -0.78 11.14 -6.67
CA THR A 125 -0.95 12.60 -6.56
C THR A 125 -0.02 13.13 -5.48
N TYR A 126 0.67 14.24 -5.72
CA TYR A 126 1.46 14.89 -4.68
C TYR A 126 0.61 15.79 -3.79
N SER A 127 1.03 15.90 -2.53
CA SER A 127 0.57 16.90 -1.58
C SER A 127 1.80 17.48 -0.89
N GLY A 128 2.44 18.45 -1.53
CA GLY A 128 3.69 19.04 -1.09
C GLY A 128 4.82 18.00 -1.05
N LEU A 129 5.19 17.53 0.14
CA LEU A 129 6.21 16.49 0.32
C LEU A 129 5.65 15.07 0.19
N PHE A 130 4.34 14.90 0.39
CA PHE A 130 3.71 13.59 0.39
C PHE A 130 3.40 13.11 -1.03
N CYS A 131 3.51 11.80 -1.24
CA CYS A 131 2.99 11.12 -2.42
C CYS A 131 1.78 10.29 -2.01
N VAL A 132 0.58 10.79 -2.31
CA VAL A 132 -0.68 10.10 -2.05
C VAL A 132 -0.87 9.03 -3.11
N THR A 133 -1.19 7.82 -2.66
CA THR A 133 -1.45 6.66 -3.54
C THR A 133 -2.82 6.09 -3.21
N VAL A 134 -3.70 6.01 -4.20
CA VAL A 134 -5.02 5.38 -4.06
C VAL A 134 -4.97 3.99 -4.69
N ASN A 135 -5.39 2.95 -3.96
CA ASN A 135 -5.35 1.57 -4.45
C ASN A 135 -6.31 1.40 -5.66
N PRO A 136 -5.83 1.06 -6.86
CA PRO A 136 -6.68 0.93 -8.06
C PRO A 136 -7.58 -0.31 -8.06
N TYR A 137 -7.33 -1.29 -7.18
CA TYR A 137 -7.94 -2.62 -7.24
C TYR A 137 -7.88 -3.28 -8.64
N LYS A 138 -6.93 -2.84 -9.45
CA LYS A 138 -6.72 -3.23 -10.85
C LYS A 138 -5.22 -3.19 -11.14
N MET A 139 -4.75 -4.13 -11.94
CA MET A 139 -3.38 -4.12 -12.42
C MET A 139 -3.22 -3.01 -13.46
N LEU A 140 -2.33 -2.07 -13.17
CA LEU A 140 -1.96 -0.98 -14.08
C LEU A 140 -0.51 -1.18 -14.54
N PRO A 141 -0.17 -0.84 -15.80
CA PRO A 141 1.18 -1.00 -16.35
C PRO A 141 2.21 0.02 -15.80
N VAL A 142 1.84 0.85 -14.82
CA VAL A 142 2.69 1.90 -14.22
C VAL A 142 3.97 1.40 -13.54
N TYR A 143 4.09 0.09 -13.30
CA TYR A 143 5.26 -0.55 -12.70
C TYR A 143 6.15 -1.31 -13.71
N ALA A 144 5.93 -1.11 -15.01
CA ALA A 144 6.74 -1.74 -16.05
C ALA A 144 8.18 -1.21 -16.06
N MET A 145 9.10 -1.96 -16.68
CA MET A 145 10.53 -1.62 -16.71
C MET A 145 10.79 -0.26 -17.39
N TYR A 146 10.09 0.05 -18.48
CA TYR A 146 10.23 1.32 -19.18
C TYR A 146 9.84 2.52 -18.29
N CYS A 147 8.94 2.35 -17.31
CA CYS A 147 8.65 3.40 -16.32
C CYS A 147 9.86 3.65 -15.43
N ILE A 148 10.54 2.59 -14.98
CA ILE A 148 11.73 2.73 -14.13
C ILE A 148 12.81 3.52 -14.87
N ASP A 149 13.06 3.16 -16.13
CA ASP A 149 14.02 3.86 -16.99
C ASP A 149 13.63 5.32 -17.21
N ALA A 150 12.34 5.61 -17.40
CA ALA A 150 11.85 6.97 -17.58
C ALA A 150 12.07 7.85 -16.34
N TYR A 151 11.82 7.33 -15.13
CA TYR A 151 11.97 8.08 -13.87
C TYR A 151 13.42 8.20 -13.37
N ARG A 152 14.34 7.34 -13.84
CA ARG A 152 15.74 7.33 -13.40
C ARG A 152 16.44 8.66 -13.70
N GLY A 153 17.05 9.26 -12.68
CA GLY A 153 17.84 10.49 -12.85
C GLY A 153 17.01 11.75 -13.10
N ARG A 154 15.68 11.68 -12.97
CA ARG A 154 14.77 12.80 -13.27
C ARG A 154 14.34 13.52 -12.00
N LYS A 155 14.14 14.84 -12.11
CA LYS A 155 13.58 15.61 -10.99
C LYS A 155 12.09 15.35 -10.87
N ARG A 156 11.59 15.34 -9.62
CA ARG A 156 10.18 15.14 -9.30
C ARG A 156 9.23 16.04 -10.11
N ASN A 157 9.57 17.32 -10.28
CA ASN A 157 8.70 18.30 -10.95
C ASN A 157 8.72 18.17 -12.49
N GLU A 158 9.66 17.43 -13.05
CA GLU A 158 9.76 17.20 -14.51
C GLU A 158 8.91 16.01 -14.95
N MET A 159 8.48 15.18 -13.99
CA MET A 159 7.81 13.91 -14.21
C MET A 159 6.41 13.90 -13.60
N PRO A 160 5.48 13.06 -14.08
CA PRO A 160 4.17 12.91 -13.44
C PRO A 160 4.32 12.34 -12.03
N PRO A 161 3.31 12.51 -11.15
CA PRO A 161 3.34 11.92 -9.83
C PRO A 161 3.51 10.41 -9.89
N HIS A 162 4.53 9.92 -9.19
CA HIS A 162 4.78 8.49 -9.09
C HIS A 162 5.64 8.13 -7.88
N LEU A 163 5.48 6.90 -7.40
CA LEU A 163 6.30 6.31 -6.34
C LEU A 163 7.79 6.29 -6.71
N TYR A 164 8.10 5.99 -7.96
CA TYR A 164 9.48 5.95 -8.47
C TYR A 164 10.17 7.31 -8.44
N ALA A 165 9.46 8.42 -8.65
CA ALA A 165 10.06 9.74 -8.51
C ALA A 165 10.48 10.02 -7.04
N VAL A 166 9.73 9.53 -6.06
CA VAL A 166 10.10 9.64 -4.64
C VAL A 166 11.32 8.77 -4.33
N ALA A 167 11.32 7.53 -4.82
CA ALA A 167 12.44 6.61 -4.65
C ALA A 167 13.73 7.13 -5.33
N ASP A 168 13.64 7.61 -6.57
CA ASP A 168 14.79 8.16 -7.30
C ASP A 168 15.32 9.44 -6.64
N THR A 169 14.42 10.32 -6.15
CA THR A 169 14.84 11.51 -5.39
C THR A 169 15.62 11.10 -4.14
N ALA A 170 15.14 10.11 -3.37
CA ALA A 170 15.85 9.60 -2.21
C ALA A 170 17.22 9.01 -2.61
N TYR A 171 17.28 8.22 -3.68
CA TYR A 171 18.54 7.64 -4.16
C TYR A 171 19.55 8.72 -4.58
N GLN A 172 19.12 9.72 -5.35
CA GLN A 172 19.95 10.85 -5.76
C GLN A 172 20.44 11.67 -4.56
N GLN A 173 19.56 11.95 -3.59
CA GLN A 173 19.91 12.67 -2.37
C GLN A 173 20.93 11.90 -1.53
N MET A 174 20.75 10.59 -1.39
CA MET A 174 21.72 9.71 -0.73
C MET A 174 23.11 9.82 -1.36
N LEU A 175 23.21 9.75 -2.69
CA LEU A 175 24.49 9.85 -3.39
C LEU A 175 25.11 11.25 -3.33
N THR A 176 24.28 12.29 -3.39
CA THR A 176 24.71 13.68 -3.42
C THR A 176 25.17 14.16 -2.05
N TYR A 177 24.33 13.96 -1.02
CA TYR A 177 24.57 14.44 0.33
C TYR A 177 25.35 13.45 1.20
N ARG A 178 25.48 12.19 0.75
CA ARG A 178 26.12 11.09 1.51
C ARG A 178 25.47 10.85 2.86
N GLU A 179 24.15 11.03 2.92
CA GLU A 179 23.34 10.81 4.12
C GLU A 179 22.34 9.67 3.89
N ASN A 180 22.07 8.92 4.95
CA ASN A 180 21.07 7.85 4.93
C ASN A 180 19.68 8.45 4.70
N GLN A 181 18.86 7.76 3.90
CA GLN A 181 17.51 8.19 3.56
C GLN A 181 16.48 7.23 4.14
N SER A 182 15.30 7.75 4.45
CA SER A 182 14.16 6.97 4.92
C SER A 182 12.91 7.27 4.10
N MET A 183 12.22 6.22 3.66
CA MET A 183 10.90 6.35 3.03
C MET A 183 9.84 5.76 3.95
N LEU A 184 8.92 6.61 4.43
CA LEU A 184 7.82 6.19 5.31
C LEU A 184 6.55 5.93 4.49
N ILE A 185 6.08 4.68 4.49
CA ILE A 185 4.85 4.26 3.78
C ILE A 185 3.77 3.97 4.82
N THR A 186 2.78 4.87 4.91
CA THR A 186 1.66 4.78 5.86
C THR A 186 0.33 4.51 5.15
N GLY A 187 -0.69 4.12 5.90
CA GLY A 187 -2.04 3.82 5.42
C GLY A 187 -2.72 2.71 6.21
N GLU A 188 -4.04 2.58 6.06
CA GLU A 188 -4.82 1.52 6.71
C GLU A 188 -4.54 0.12 6.11
N SER A 189 -5.13 -0.92 6.72
CA SER A 189 -5.14 -2.25 6.13
C SER A 189 -5.88 -2.24 4.78
N GLY A 190 -5.28 -2.84 3.75
CA GLY A 190 -5.82 -2.84 2.38
C GLY A 190 -5.40 -1.64 1.51
N ALA A 191 -4.75 -0.61 2.08
CA ALA A 191 -4.34 0.58 1.33
C ALA A 191 -3.20 0.34 0.30
N GLY A 192 -2.60 -0.85 0.27
CA GLY A 192 -1.53 -1.20 -0.68
C GLY A 192 -0.10 -0.91 -0.19
N LYS A 193 0.11 -0.67 1.11
CA LYS A 193 1.44 -0.42 1.71
C LYS A 193 2.50 -1.44 1.28
N THR A 194 2.23 -2.74 1.50
CA THR A 194 3.17 -3.82 1.19
C THR A 194 3.54 -3.88 -0.29
N VAL A 195 2.58 -3.60 -1.18
CA VAL A 195 2.82 -3.57 -2.63
C VAL A 195 3.73 -2.39 -2.99
N ASN A 196 3.46 -1.20 -2.45
CA ASN A 196 4.32 -0.04 -2.66
C ASN A 196 5.74 -0.27 -2.11
N THR A 197 5.88 -0.84 -0.91
CA THR A 197 7.19 -1.20 -0.34
C THR A 197 7.97 -2.14 -1.25
N LYS A 198 7.33 -3.19 -1.76
CA LYS A 198 7.93 -4.11 -2.73
C LYS A 198 8.40 -3.38 -3.99
N LYS A 199 7.59 -2.45 -4.52
CA LYS A 199 7.93 -1.69 -5.73
C LYS A 199 9.07 -0.71 -5.53
N VAL A 200 9.18 -0.07 -4.37
CA VAL A 200 10.32 0.78 -4.00
C VAL A 200 11.61 -0.06 -3.91
N ILE A 201 11.55 -1.21 -3.24
CA ILE A 201 12.70 -2.11 -3.12
C ILE A 201 13.15 -2.60 -4.50
N GLN A 202 12.20 -3.03 -5.35
CA GLN A 202 12.48 -3.42 -6.74
C GLN A 202 13.16 -2.29 -7.53
N TYR A 203 12.68 -1.05 -7.35
CA TYR A 203 13.26 0.12 -8.01
C TYR A 203 14.73 0.33 -7.62
N PHE A 204 15.05 0.33 -6.32
CA PHE A 204 16.42 0.49 -5.85
C PHE A 204 17.34 -0.63 -6.35
N ALA A 205 16.87 -1.87 -6.35
CA ALA A 205 17.64 -3.01 -6.84
C ALA A 205 18.05 -2.82 -8.30
N LEU A 206 17.09 -2.43 -9.16
CA LEU A 206 17.33 -2.25 -10.59
C LEU A 206 18.21 -1.04 -10.90
N VAL A 207 17.99 0.10 -10.24
CA VAL A 207 18.78 1.32 -10.46
C VAL A 207 20.21 1.18 -9.94
N ALA A 208 20.40 0.52 -8.80
CA ALA A 208 21.73 0.24 -8.25
C ALA A 208 22.51 -0.76 -9.12
N ALA A 209 21.86 -1.84 -9.57
CA ALA A 209 22.47 -2.82 -10.48
C ALA A 209 22.91 -2.19 -11.80
N ALA A 210 22.10 -1.27 -12.35
CA ALA A 210 22.43 -0.55 -13.57
C ALA A 210 23.54 0.51 -13.41
N GLY A 211 24.04 0.74 -12.18
CA GLY A 211 25.20 1.58 -11.89
C GLY A 211 26.50 0.80 -11.66
N ALA A 212 26.45 -0.54 -11.60
CA ALA A 212 27.63 -1.37 -11.43
C ALA A 212 28.45 -1.43 -12.73
N PRO A 213 29.79 -1.38 -12.68
CA PRO A 213 30.63 -1.49 -13.87
C PRO A 213 30.34 -2.83 -14.58
N ALA A 214 30.12 -2.76 -15.89
CA ALA A 214 29.82 -3.91 -16.74
C ALA A 214 30.97 -4.94 -16.71
N GLY A 215 30.90 -5.86 -15.76
CA GLY A 215 31.88 -6.91 -15.53
C GLY A 215 31.20 -8.27 -15.45
N LYS A 216 31.19 -8.98 -16.58
CA LYS A 216 30.84 -10.41 -16.76
C LYS A 216 29.37 -10.79 -16.56
N ALA A 217 28.56 -10.47 -17.57
CA ALA A 217 27.36 -11.23 -17.88
C ALA A 217 27.75 -12.64 -18.37
N ASN A 218 28.02 -13.57 -17.45
CA ASN A 218 27.92 -14.99 -17.75
C ASN A 218 26.52 -15.47 -17.36
N ALA A 219 25.90 -16.26 -18.23
CA ALA A 219 24.62 -16.93 -18.00
C ALA A 219 24.65 -17.64 -16.64
N LYS A 220 23.85 -17.16 -15.69
CA LYS A 220 23.81 -17.70 -14.32
C LYS A 220 22.62 -18.65 -14.18
N SER A 221 22.95 -19.86 -13.73
CA SER A 221 22.00 -20.88 -13.29
C SER A 221 21.24 -20.41 -12.05
N ALA A 222 20.12 -21.07 -11.72
CA ALA A 222 19.24 -20.76 -10.59
C ALA A 222 19.92 -20.71 -9.20
N LYS A 223 21.19 -21.14 -9.10
CA LYS A 223 21.99 -21.13 -7.86
C LYS A 223 22.75 -19.82 -7.65
N ASP A 224 22.91 -19.00 -8.69
CA ASP A 224 23.73 -17.78 -8.68
C ASP A 224 22.85 -16.54 -8.82
N MET A 225 21.81 -16.46 -8.00
CA MET A 225 20.88 -15.35 -8.03
C MET A 225 21.50 -14.07 -7.49
N SER A 226 21.18 -12.95 -8.12
CA SER A 226 21.65 -11.62 -7.74
C SER A 226 21.16 -11.25 -6.33
N LEU A 227 21.86 -10.35 -5.62
CA LEU A 227 21.45 -9.94 -4.27
C LEU A 227 20.07 -9.27 -4.31
N GLU A 228 19.80 -8.60 -5.42
CA GLU A 228 18.56 -7.92 -5.78
C GLU A 228 17.38 -8.90 -5.83
N ASP A 229 17.55 -10.04 -6.50
CA ASP A 229 16.50 -11.06 -6.58
C ASP A 229 16.26 -11.73 -5.22
N LYS A 230 17.29 -11.89 -4.39
CA LYS A 230 17.15 -12.38 -3.00
C LYS A 230 16.34 -11.40 -2.15
N ILE A 231 16.58 -10.10 -2.31
CA ILE A 231 15.83 -9.06 -1.59
C ILE A 231 14.35 -9.07 -2.01
N VAL A 232 14.05 -9.17 -3.31
CA VAL A 232 12.66 -9.20 -3.79
C VAL A 232 11.94 -10.47 -3.33
N SER A 233 12.65 -11.59 -3.36
CA SER A 233 12.15 -12.91 -2.99
C SER A 233 12.12 -13.18 -1.49
N ALA A 234 12.67 -12.29 -0.66
CA ALA A 234 12.44 -12.31 0.79
C ALA A 234 10.96 -12.08 1.11
N ASN A 235 10.27 -11.29 0.29
CA ASN A 235 8.92 -10.86 0.60
C ASN A 235 7.93 -12.03 0.68
N PRO A 236 7.79 -12.94 -0.31
CA PRO A 236 6.80 -14.00 -0.18
C PRO A 236 7.06 -14.97 0.98
N ALA A 237 8.33 -15.12 1.43
CA ALA A 237 8.65 -15.93 2.61
C ALA A 237 8.18 -15.25 3.90
N LEU A 238 8.43 -13.95 4.03
CA LEU A 238 7.92 -13.15 5.14
C LEU A 238 6.39 -13.06 5.10
N GLU A 239 5.78 -12.99 3.91
CA GLU A 239 4.32 -12.97 3.77
C GLU A 239 3.69 -14.31 4.14
N ALA A 240 4.33 -15.44 3.86
CA ALA A 240 3.82 -16.76 4.21
C ALA A 240 3.68 -16.98 5.73
N PHE A 241 4.55 -16.37 6.53
CA PHE A 241 4.55 -16.52 8.00
C PHE A 241 4.02 -15.29 8.74
N GLY A 242 4.16 -14.09 8.16
CA GLY A 242 3.84 -12.82 8.80
C GLY A 242 2.52 -12.19 8.33
N ASN A 243 1.96 -12.62 7.18
CA ASN A 243 0.66 -12.12 6.71
C ASN A 243 -0.43 -13.17 6.93
N ALA A 244 -1.56 -12.72 7.45
CA ALA A 244 -2.79 -13.49 7.54
C ALA A 244 -3.87 -12.88 6.66
N LYS A 245 -4.80 -13.73 6.17
CA LYS A 245 -6.01 -13.24 5.51
C LYS A 245 -6.80 -12.37 6.48
N THR A 246 -7.17 -11.18 6.05
CA THR A 246 -8.11 -10.31 6.77
C THR A 246 -9.36 -10.15 5.93
N THR A 247 -10.43 -9.58 6.50
CA THR A 247 -11.65 -9.25 5.74
C THR A 247 -11.38 -8.34 4.52
N ARG A 248 -10.19 -7.72 4.44
CA ARG A 248 -9.80 -6.75 3.42
C ARG A 248 -8.60 -7.17 2.54
N ASN A 249 -7.95 -8.33 2.76
CA ASN A 249 -6.72 -8.74 2.04
C ASN A 249 -6.44 -10.25 2.13
N ASP A 250 -5.96 -10.86 1.03
CA ASP A 250 -5.99 -12.31 0.82
C ASP A 250 -4.64 -13.07 0.80
N ASN A 251 -3.46 -12.45 0.63
CA ASN A 251 -2.42 -13.17 -0.11
C ASN A 251 -1.17 -13.71 0.64
N SER A 252 -0.79 -14.96 0.34
CA SER A 252 0.57 -15.54 0.55
C SER A 252 0.98 -16.55 -0.55
N SER A 253 2.29 -16.74 -0.77
CA SER A 253 2.85 -17.64 -1.80
C SER A 253 4.08 -18.43 -1.31
N ARG A 254 4.25 -19.67 -1.80
CA ARG A 254 5.24 -20.67 -1.31
C ARG A 254 6.63 -20.63 -1.98
N PHE A 255 6.79 -19.93 -3.10
CA PHE A 255 7.99 -20.05 -3.95
C PHE A 255 9.25 -19.34 -3.40
N ALA A 256 9.12 -18.54 -2.33
CA ALA A 256 10.19 -17.67 -1.83
C ALA A 256 11.34 -18.38 -1.10
N PHE A 257 11.08 -19.47 -0.36
CA PHE A 257 12.13 -20.11 0.44
C PHE A 257 13.26 -20.69 -0.40
N HIS A 258 12.92 -21.28 -1.54
CA HIS A 258 13.91 -21.79 -2.50
C HIS A 258 14.77 -20.66 -3.08
N ILE A 259 14.16 -19.50 -3.33
CA ILE A 259 14.89 -18.36 -3.88
C ILE A 259 15.86 -17.76 -2.85
N LEU A 260 15.48 -17.74 -1.58
CA LEU A 260 16.32 -17.23 -0.50
C LEU A 260 17.53 -18.11 -0.18
N GLY A 261 17.65 -19.27 -0.81
CA GLY A 261 18.78 -20.19 -0.63
C GLY A 261 18.67 -21.06 0.62
N PHE A 262 17.46 -21.26 1.15
CA PHE A 262 17.24 -22.28 2.17
C PHE A 262 17.50 -23.66 1.58
N SER A 263 18.20 -24.52 2.32
CA SER A 263 18.35 -25.93 1.93
C SER A 263 17.00 -26.65 2.01
N GLU A 264 16.83 -27.75 1.28
CA GLU A 264 15.61 -28.56 1.37
C GLU A 264 15.33 -29.03 2.80
N GLU A 265 16.39 -29.34 3.56
CA GLU A 265 16.28 -29.72 4.97
C GLU A 265 15.75 -28.56 5.85
N GLN A 266 16.20 -27.34 5.61
CA GLN A 266 15.71 -26.16 6.33
C GLN A 266 14.24 -25.87 5.99
N ILE A 267 13.87 -26.00 4.71
CA ILE A 267 12.48 -25.82 4.26
C ILE A 267 11.59 -26.88 4.89
N ASP A 268 12.02 -28.14 4.89
CA ASP A 268 11.29 -29.25 5.51
C ASP A 268 11.17 -29.06 7.04
N GLY A 269 12.23 -28.59 7.70
CA GLY A 269 12.21 -28.23 9.12
C GLY A 269 11.17 -27.16 9.45
N ILE A 270 11.07 -26.11 8.64
CA ILE A 270 10.07 -25.04 8.79
C ILE A 270 8.63 -25.61 8.68
N TRP A 271 8.39 -26.50 7.72
CA TRP A 271 7.07 -27.13 7.56
C TRP A 271 6.74 -28.10 8.69
N LYS A 272 7.72 -28.88 9.16
CA LYS A 272 7.59 -29.77 10.31
C LYS A 272 7.20 -29.01 11.58
N ILE A 273 7.87 -27.90 11.88
CA ILE A 273 7.52 -27.05 13.03
C ILE A 273 6.10 -26.48 12.88
N SER A 274 5.76 -25.97 11.68
CA SER A 274 4.43 -25.41 11.42
C SER A 274 3.31 -26.45 11.60
N ALA A 275 3.52 -27.67 11.09
CA ALA A 275 2.60 -28.79 11.27
C ALA A 275 2.54 -29.27 12.72
N ALA A 276 3.67 -29.26 13.44
CA ALA A 276 3.71 -29.61 14.86
C ALA A 276 2.86 -28.66 15.70
N ILE A 277 2.89 -27.35 15.42
CA ILE A 277 2.03 -26.35 16.07
C ILE A 277 0.54 -26.68 15.85
N LEU A 278 0.15 -27.04 14.63
CA LEU A 278 -1.24 -27.43 14.34
C LEU A 278 -1.68 -28.68 15.12
N HIS A 279 -0.81 -29.70 15.19
CA HIS A 279 -1.08 -30.89 15.99
C HIS A 279 -1.13 -30.57 17.49
N HIS A 280 -0.25 -29.68 17.97
CA HIS A 280 -0.25 -29.23 19.36
C HIS A 280 -1.54 -28.52 19.75
N MET A 281 -2.08 -27.67 18.88
CA MET A 281 -3.35 -26.97 19.12
C MET A 281 -4.58 -27.90 19.13
N ASN A 282 -4.46 -29.10 18.57
CA ASN A 282 -5.52 -30.11 18.56
C ASN A 282 -5.35 -31.16 19.68
N MET A 283 -4.42 -30.99 20.62
CA MET A 283 -4.30 -31.89 21.76
C MET A 283 -5.47 -31.68 22.73
N GLU A 284 -6.12 -32.77 23.12
CA GLU A 284 -7.26 -32.75 24.06
C GLU A 284 -6.82 -33.23 25.44
N PHE A 285 -7.37 -32.58 26.47
CA PHE A 285 -7.09 -32.89 27.87
C PHE A 285 -8.40 -33.01 28.64
N ARG A 286 -8.42 -33.89 29.63
CA ARG A 286 -9.55 -34.11 30.53
C ARG A 286 -9.09 -34.13 31.98
N ASN A 287 -10.03 -33.99 32.90
CA ASN A 287 -9.72 -34.12 34.32
C ASN A 287 -9.53 -35.59 34.68
N LYS A 288 -8.47 -35.86 35.44
CA LYS A 288 -8.25 -37.18 36.04
C LYS A 288 -9.35 -37.48 37.06
N GLN A 289 -9.82 -38.73 37.12
CA GLN A 289 -10.91 -39.09 38.02
C GLN A 289 -10.58 -38.75 39.49
N ARG A 290 -11.42 -37.89 40.08
CA ARG A 290 -11.36 -37.45 41.50
C ARG A 290 -10.14 -36.58 41.86
N GLU A 291 -9.43 -36.04 40.87
CA GLU A 291 -8.33 -35.08 41.06
C GLU A 291 -8.59 -33.84 40.17
N GLU A 292 -8.17 -32.65 40.60
CA GLU A 292 -8.22 -31.42 39.77
C GLU A 292 -7.06 -31.32 38.76
N GLN A 293 -6.37 -32.45 38.49
CA GLN A 293 -5.24 -32.52 37.58
C GLN A 293 -5.70 -32.91 36.16
N ALA A 294 -5.14 -32.24 35.15
CA ALA A 294 -5.34 -32.62 33.75
C ALA A 294 -4.56 -33.91 33.40
N GLU A 295 -5.16 -34.75 32.56
CA GLU A 295 -4.52 -35.86 31.84
C GLU A 295 -4.85 -35.77 30.34
N ALA A 296 -3.99 -36.34 29.49
CA ALA A 296 -4.23 -36.37 28.04
C ALA A 296 -5.46 -37.22 27.69
N ASP A 297 -6.34 -36.69 26.85
CA ASP A 297 -7.51 -37.40 26.31
C ASP A 297 -7.20 -37.91 24.90
N GLY A 298 -6.40 -38.98 24.84
CA GLY A 298 -5.81 -39.47 23.59
C GLY A 298 -4.42 -38.90 23.33
N THR A 299 -3.63 -39.59 22.52
CA THR A 299 -2.20 -39.26 22.28
C THR A 299 -1.84 -39.04 20.82
N ASP A 300 -2.74 -39.31 19.88
CA ASP A 300 -2.48 -39.22 18.44
C ASP A 300 -1.90 -37.86 17.99
N ASN A 301 -2.47 -36.75 18.49
CA ASN A 301 -1.98 -35.41 18.16
C ASN A 301 -0.66 -35.10 18.87
N ALA A 302 -0.45 -35.64 20.07
CA ALA A 302 0.82 -35.54 20.79
C ALA A 302 1.95 -36.32 20.08
N ASP A 303 1.65 -37.54 19.62
CA ASP A 303 2.59 -38.39 18.89
C ASP A 303 2.99 -37.75 17.57
N LYS A 304 2.02 -37.22 16.80
CA LYS A 304 2.30 -36.51 15.53
C LYS A 304 3.13 -35.24 15.77
N CYS A 305 2.79 -34.44 16.78
CA CYS A 305 3.57 -33.26 17.16
C CYS A 305 5.01 -33.62 17.53
N CYS A 306 5.19 -34.62 18.41
CA CYS A 306 6.51 -35.02 18.88
C CYS A 306 7.34 -35.70 17.80
N PHE A 307 6.73 -36.49 16.92
CA PHE A 307 7.40 -37.08 15.76
C PHE A 307 8.00 -35.99 14.85
N LEU A 308 7.23 -34.92 14.58
CA LEU A 308 7.69 -33.81 13.75
C LEU A 308 8.82 -32.99 14.41
N LEU A 309 8.82 -32.89 15.74
CA LEU A 309 9.84 -32.16 16.51
C LEU A 309 11.03 -33.03 16.95
N GLY A 310 11.00 -34.35 16.70
CA GLY A 310 12.03 -35.27 17.16
C GLY A 310 12.05 -35.47 18.69
N LEU A 311 10.90 -35.38 19.35
CA LEU A 311 10.74 -35.51 20.79
C LEU A 311 10.09 -36.84 21.19
N ASN A 312 10.26 -37.24 22.44
CA ASN A 312 9.52 -38.37 23.02
C ASN A 312 8.13 -37.91 23.49
N SER A 313 7.06 -38.48 22.91
CA SER A 313 5.67 -38.10 23.23
C SER A 313 5.29 -38.31 24.70
N SER A 314 5.74 -39.42 25.31
CA SER A 314 5.45 -39.71 26.71
C SER A 314 6.10 -38.72 27.67
N GLU A 315 7.33 -38.31 27.38
CA GLU A 315 8.03 -37.28 28.17
C GLU A 315 7.42 -35.91 27.95
N PHE A 316 7.15 -35.53 26.70
CA PHE A 316 6.53 -34.26 26.34
C PHE A 316 5.19 -34.06 27.05
N LEU A 317 4.31 -35.06 27.01
CA LEU A 317 3.02 -35.03 27.71
C LEU A 317 3.19 -34.91 29.23
N LYS A 318 4.15 -35.62 29.82
CA LYS A 318 4.47 -35.48 31.25
C LYS A 318 4.88 -34.04 31.59
N TYR A 319 5.66 -33.36 30.75
CA TYR A 319 6.05 -31.97 30.98
C TYR A 319 4.90 -30.97 30.81
N ILE A 320 3.87 -31.29 30.01
CA ILE A 320 2.71 -30.42 29.82
C ILE A 320 1.80 -30.40 31.04
N TYR A 321 1.40 -31.58 31.54
CA TYR A 321 0.39 -31.67 32.61
C TYR A 321 0.96 -32.13 33.95
N ARG A 322 2.28 -32.28 34.10
CA ARG A 322 2.92 -32.37 35.42
C ARG A 322 3.93 -31.24 35.52
N GLN A 323 3.75 -30.36 36.51
CA GLN A 323 4.82 -29.43 36.85
C GLN A 323 6.09 -30.25 37.16
N PRO A 324 7.26 -29.86 36.62
CA PRO A 324 8.50 -30.46 37.07
C PRO A 324 8.62 -30.22 38.58
N GLY A 325 8.73 -31.29 39.37
CA GLY A 325 9.29 -31.19 40.71
C GLY A 325 10.66 -30.51 40.64
N PRO A 326 11.18 -29.95 41.75
CA PRO A 326 12.32 -29.04 41.72
C PRO A 326 13.51 -29.65 40.97
N LEU A 327 13.77 -29.15 39.76
CA LEU A 327 14.84 -29.61 38.84
C LEU A 327 16.23 -29.08 39.22
N LEU A 328 16.48 -28.75 40.49
CA LEU A 328 17.77 -28.21 40.97
C LEU A 328 18.12 -28.68 42.39
N GLN A 329 18.39 -29.97 42.57
CA GLN A 329 19.05 -30.48 43.79
C GLN A 329 20.33 -31.29 43.50
N GLY A 330 21.02 -31.02 42.39
CA GLY A 330 22.17 -31.85 41.98
C GLY A 330 23.31 -31.18 41.21
N CYS A 331 23.44 -29.85 41.19
CA CYS A 331 24.71 -29.24 40.78
C CYS A 331 25.57 -28.99 42.03
N PRO A 332 26.67 -29.73 42.25
CA PRO A 332 27.67 -29.31 43.22
C PRO A 332 28.38 -28.05 42.69
N CYS A 333 28.53 -27.07 43.58
CA CYS A 333 29.22 -25.81 43.35
C CYS A 333 30.65 -25.99 42.85
#